data_AF-A0A2V4NKT4-F1
#
_entry.id   AF-A0A2V4NKT4-F1
#
_cell.length_a   1.000
_cell.length_b   1.000
_cell.length_c   1.000
_cell.angle_alpha   90.00
_cell.angle_beta   90.00
_cell.angle_gamma   90.00
#
_symmetry.space_group_name_H-M   'P 1'
#
loop_
_entity.id
_entity.type
_entity.pdbx_description
1 polymer ?
#
loop_
_entity_poly.entity_id
_entity_poly.type
_entity_poly.pdbx_seq_one_letter_code
_entity_poly.pdbx_strand_id
1 'polypeptide(L)'
;MNRGDHRSTDAAALRLAAAVAEIEGLHAALLHTADPGRRKRLLAELARAAERLAALAATPPGRVPGQSRGNSARARRRLAVLRGAEWLTRRLR
;
A
#
# COMPACT_ATOMS: atom_id res chain seq x y z
N MET A 1 15.03 -18.48 18.22
CA MET A 1 15.04 -17.25 17.39
C MET A 1 13.94 -17.37 16.33
N ASN A 2 12.91 -16.53 16.43
CA ASN A 2 11.59 -16.76 15.85
C ASN A 2 11.42 -16.04 14.50
N ARG A 3 11.34 -16.79 13.38
CA ARG A 3 11.16 -16.24 12.01
C ARG A 3 9.86 -15.44 11.81
N GLY A 4 8.90 -15.55 12.75
CA GLY A 4 7.61 -14.85 12.68
C GLY A 4 7.72 -13.34 12.91
N ASP A 5 8.61 -12.91 13.80
CA ASP A 5 8.69 -11.50 14.22
C ASP A 5 9.27 -10.61 13.12
N HIS A 6 10.30 -11.07 12.42
CA HIS A 6 10.94 -10.31 11.33
C HIS A 6 9.99 -9.98 10.18
N ARG A 7 9.14 -10.94 9.76
CA ARG A 7 8.21 -10.71 8.65
C ARG A 7 7.10 -9.71 9.01
N SER A 8 6.74 -9.61 10.29
CA SER A 8 5.74 -8.67 10.78
C SER A 8 6.28 -7.24 10.76
N THR A 9 7.53 -7.07 11.20
CA THR A 9 8.25 -5.78 11.17
C THR A 9 8.43 -5.28 9.73
N ASP A 10 8.82 -6.16 8.80
CA ASP A 10 8.95 -5.81 7.38
C ASP A 10 7.64 -5.32 6.76
N ALA A 11 6.52 -5.96 7.11
CA ALA A 11 5.21 -5.56 6.57
C ALA A 11 4.72 -4.22 7.14
N ALA A 12 5.03 -3.90 8.40
CA ALA A 12 4.73 -2.60 8.99
C ALA A 12 5.60 -1.50 8.35
N ALA A 13 6.90 -1.77 8.18
CA ALA A 13 7.82 -0.87 7.49
C ALA A 13 7.39 -0.58 6.04
N LEU A 14 6.95 -1.61 5.30
CA LEU A 14 6.43 -1.44 3.93
C LEU A 14 5.16 -0.58 3.87
N ARG A 15 4.24 -0.70 4.84
CA ARG A 15 3.05 0.15 4.90
C ARG A 15 3.41 1.60 5.20
N LEU A 16 4.37 1.81 6.10
CA LEU A 16 4.86 3.15 6.42
C LEU A 16 5.52 3.78 5.19
N ALA A 17 6.39 3.05 4.49
CA ALA A 17 7.03 3.51 3.26
C ALA A 17 6.02 3.83 2.15
N ALA A 18 4.98 3.00 1.99
CA ALA A 18 3.92 3.26 1.02
C ALA A 18 3.11 4.53 1.35
N ALA A 19 2.81 4.76 2.63
CA ALA A 19 2.12 5.97 3.07
C ALA A 19 2.98 7.24 2.86
N VAL A 20 4.29 7.16 3.08
CA VAL A 20 5.22 8.26 2.77
C VAL A 20 5.25 8.55 1.26
N ALA A 21 5.37 7.51 0.42
CA ALA A 21 5.36 7.67 -1.04
C ALA A 21 4.04 8.28 -1.57
N GLU A 22 2.90 7.95 -0.94
CA GLU A 22 1.61 8.57 -1.27
C GLU A 22 1.62 10.08 -0.98
N ILE A 23 2.13 10.50 0.18
CA ILE A 23 2.25 11.92 0.55
C ILE A 23 3.17 12.67 -0.42
N GLU A 24 4.32 12.08 -0.75
CA GLU A 24 5.27 12.67 -1.71
C GLU A 24 4.63 12.85 -3.09
N GLY A 25 3.89 11.86 -3.58
CA GLY A 25 3.17 11.94 -4.85
C GLY A 25 2.08 13.02 -4.86
N LEU A 26 1.31 13.13 -3.77
CA LEU A 26 0.31 14.20 -3.61
C LEU A 26 0.94 15.59 -3.53
N HIS A 27 2.08 15.72 -2.82
CA HIS A 27 2.81 16.96 -2.73
C HIS A 27 3.38 17.39 -4.08
N ALA A 28 3.99 16.47 -4.84
CA ALA A 28 4.45 16.73 -6.19
C ALA A 28 3.29 17.17 -7.11
N ALA A 29 2.15 16.48 -7.06
CA ALA A 29 0.96 16.89 -7.81
C ALA A 29 0.45 18.29 -7.42
N LEU A 30 0.55 18.65 -6.13
CA LEU A 30 0.18 19.97 -5.62
C LEU A 30 1.12 21.08 -6.11
N LEU A 31 2.42 20.81 -6.24
CA LEU A 31 3.39 21.76 -6.77
C LEU A 31 3.16 22.07 -8.26
N HIS A 32 2.64 21.11 -9.01
CA HIS A 32 2.44 21.23 -10.46
C HIS A 32 1.00 21.53 -10.89
N THR A 33 0.04 21.67 -9.98
CA THR A 33 -1.34 22.01 -10.33
C THR A 33 -1.54 23.53 -10.44
N ALA A 34 -2.09 23.98 -11.57
CA ALA A 34 -2.55 25.37 -11.75
C ALA A 34 -4.04 25.55 -11.45
N ASP A 35 -4.83 24.46 -11.42
CA ASP A 35 -6.27 24.52 -11.15
C ASP A 35 -6.55 24.68 -9.64
N PRO A 36 -7.25 25.76 -9.21
CA PRO A 36 -7.62 25.97 -7.81
C PRO A 36 -8.53 24.88 -7.24
N GLY A 37 -9.44 24.32 -8.05
CA GLY A 37 -10.35 23.26 -7.63
C GLY A 37 -9.59 21.97 -7.29
N ARG A 38 -8.71 21.55 -8.19
CA ARG A 38 -7.78 20.43 -8.00
C ARG A 38 -6.81 20.68 -6.85
N ARG A 39 -6.31 21.90 -6.68
CA ARG A 39 -5.45 22.29 -5.54
C ARG A 39 -6.15 22.03 -4.20
N LYS A 40 -7.40 22.48 -4.06
CA LYS A 40 -8.19 22.25 -2.83
C LYS A 40 -8.40 20.76 -2.54
N ARG A 41 -8.68 19.96 -3.58
CA ARG A 41 -8.82 18.51 -3.45
C ARG A 41 -7.52 17.84 -3.03
N LEU A 42 -6.40 18.19 -3.66
CA LEU A 42 -5.07 17.65 -3.31
C LEU A 42 -4.68 17.98 -1.87
N LEU A 43 -4.96 19.19 -1.38
CA LEU A 43 -4.72 19.54 0.02
C LEU A 43 -5.55 18.68 0.98
N ALA A 44 -6.83 18.42 0.67
CA ALA A 44 -7.67 17.55 1.48
C ALA A 44 -7.20 16.09 1.46
N GLU A 45 -6.76 15.59 0.31
CA GLU A 45 -6.16 14.25 0.21
C GLU A 45 -4.85 14.14 0.98
N LEU A 46 -4.02 15.17 0.93
CA LEU A 46 -2.75 15.24 1.66
C LEU A 46 -2.97 15.24 3.18
N ALA A 47 -3.96 15.99 3.68
CA ALA A 47 -4.36 15.95 5.09
C ALA A 47 -4.79 14.54 5.53
N ARG A 48 -5.67 13.89 4.75
CA ARG A 48 -6.11 12.51 5.02
C ARG A 48 -4.95 11.50 4.97
N ALA A 49 -4.00 11.68 4.05
CA ALA A 49 -2.81 10.83 3.95
C ALA A 49 -1.89 11.01 5.18
N ALA A 50 -1.70 12.24 5.64
CA ALA A 50 -0.95 12.53 6.85
C ALA A 50 -1.61 11.91 8.10
N GLU A 51 -2.93 11.99 8.24
CA GLU A 51 -3.68 11.32 9.32
C GLU A 51 -3.47 9.79 9.30
N ARG A 52 -3.54 9.16 8.12
CA ARG A 52 -3.28 7.72 7.97
C ARG A 52 -1.84 7.37 8.34
N LEU A 53 -0.86 8.18 7.93
CA LEU A 53 0.54 7.97 8.30
C LEU A 53 0.72 8.08 9.81
N ALA A 54 0.13 9.07 10.45
CA ALA A 54 0.17 9.24 11.90
C ALA A 54 -0.41 8.03 12.63
N ALA A 55 -1.56 7.51 12.17
CA ALA A 55 -2.15 6.29 12.73
C ALA A 55 -1.25 5.05 12.56
N LEU A 56 -0.60 4.90 11.40
CA LEU A 56 0.35 3.81 11.15
C LEU A 56 1.59 3.93 12.06
N ALA A 57 2.14 5.13 12.20
CA ALA A 57 3.32 5.40 13.03
C ALA A 57 3.02 5.23 14.54
N ALA A 58 1.79 5.53 14.97
CA ALA A 58 1.34 5.34 16.35
C ALA A 58 1.07 3.88 16.72
N THR A 59 1.06 2.95 15.73
CA THR A 59 0.81 1.53 16.00
C THR A 59 2.07 0.88 16.61
N PRO A 60 2.00 0.32 17.84
CA PRO A 60 3.15 -0.35 18.44
C PRO A 60 3.58 -1.56 17.59
N PRO A 61 4.90 -1.82 17.44
CA PRO A 61 5.38 -2.99 16.75
C PRO A 61 4.90 -4.25 17.49
N GLY A 62 3.96 -4.99 16.88
CA GLY A 62 3.47 -6.26 17.44
C GLY A 62 1.96 -6.52 17.33
N ARG A 63 1.13 -5.54 16.96
CA ARG A 63 -0.32 -5.75 16.79
C ARG A 63 -0.78 -5.40 15.36
N VAL A 64 -0.68 -6.36 14.44
CA VAL A 64 -1.23 -6.24 13.08
C VAL A 64 -2.48 -7.13 12.95
N PRO A 65 -3.64 -6.61 12.50
CA PRO A 65 -4.85 -7.40 12.26
C PRO A 65 -4.63 -8.49 11.19
N GLY A 66 -5.24 -9.67 11.39
CA GLY A 66 -5.10 -10.87 10.55
C GLY A 66 -5.51 -10.74 9.07
N GLN A 67 -5.92 -9.56 8.63
CA GLN A 67 -6.32 -9.26 7.24
C GLN A 67 -5.12 -9.14 6.27
N SER A 68 -3.87 -9.17 6.76
CA SER A 68 -2.66 -9.16 5.91
C SER A 68 -2.27 -10.54 5.36
N ARG A 69 -3.15 -11.54 5.39
CA ARG A 69 -2.93 -12.82 4.72
C ARG A 69 -3.16 -12.66 3.22
N GLY A 70 -2.15 -12.20 2.47
CA GLY A 70 -2.24 -12.32 1.01
C GLY A 70 -1.31 -11.47 0.15
N ASN A 71 -0.63 -10.46 0.70
CA ASN A 71 0.08 -9.49 -0.15
C ASN A 71 1.61 -9.69 -0.24
N SER A 72 2.06 -10.94 -0.21
CA SER A 72 3.48 -11.25 -0.46
C SER A 72 3.77 -11.27 -1.96
N ALA A 73 4.99 -10.88 -2.37
CA ALA A 73 5.42 -10.95 -3.77
C ALA A 73 5.26 -12.37 -4.36
N ARG A 74 5.41 -13.41 -3.52
CA ARG A 74 5.16 -14.81 -3.90
C ARG A 74 3.66 -15.09 -4.12
N ALA A 75 2.77 -14.54 -3.30
CA ALA A 75 1.34 -14.65 -3.49
C ALA A 75 0.86 -13.88 -4.74
N ARG A 76 1.41 -12.69 -5.00
CA ARG A 76 1.16 -11.93 -6.24
C ARG A 76 1.64 -12.70 -7.49
N ARG A 77 2.84 -13.29 -7.45
CA ARG A 77 3.33 -14.19 -8.51
C ARG A 77 2.41 -15.39 -8.72
N ARG A 78 1.97 -16.04 -7.65
CA ARG A 78 1.07 -17.20 -7.73
C ARG A 78 -0.30 -16.84 -8.32
N LEU A 79 -0.87 -15.70 -7.94
CA LEU A 79 -2.14 -15.22 -8.49
C LEU A 79 -2.03 -14.85 -9.98
N ALA A 80 -0.92 -14.25 -10.40
CA ALA A 80 -0.66 -13.97 -11.81
C ALA A 80 -0.56 -15.27 -12.64
N VAL A 81 0.13 -16.30 -12.11
CA VAL A 81 0.22 -17.63 -12.76
C VAL A 81 -1.14 -18.31 -12.84
N LEU A 82 -1.93 -18.29 -11.77
CA LEU A 82 -3.27 -18.89 -11.75
C LEU A 82 -4.22 -18.21 -12.74
N ARG A 83 -4.22 -16.88 -12.81
CA ARG A 83 -5.01 -16.13 -13.80
C ARG A 83 -4.55 -16.38 -15.24
N GLY A 84 -3.25 -16.53 -15.47
CA GLY A 84 -2.71 -16.88 -16.78
C GLY A 84 -3.14 -18.28 -17.23
N ALA A 85 -3.12 -19.26 -16.31
CA ALA A 85 -3.61 -20.61 -16.57
C ALA A 85 -5.12 -20.60 -16.92
N GLU A 86 -5.93 -19.89 -16.13
CA GLU A 86 -7.38 -19.77 -16.37
C GLU A 86 -7.72 -19.12 -17.71
N TRP A 87 -6.95 -18.11 -18.13
CA TRP A 87 -7.10 -17.49 -19.45
C TRP A 87 -6.74 -18.47 -20.59
N LEU A 88 -5.66 -19.25 -20.44
CA LEU A 88 -5.28 -20.27 -21.43
C LEU A 88 -6.36 -21.36 -21.55
N THR A 89 -6.90 -21.83 -20.43
CA THR A 89 -7.98 -22.83 -20.43
C THR A 89 -9.26 -22.31 -21.10
N ARG A 90 -9.57 -21.01 -20.96
CA ARG A 90 -10.71 -20.38 -21.65
C ARG A 90 -10.49 -20.19 -23.15
N ARG A 91 -9.25 -20.11 -23.62
CA ARG A 91 -8.91 -19.85 -25.03
C ARG A 91 -8.70 -21.13 -25.84
N LEU A 92 -8.33 -22.22 -25.16
CA LEU A 92 -8.15 -23.55 -25.76
C LEU A 92 -9.44 -24.39 -25.74
N ARG A 93 -10.57 -23.75 -25.46
CA ARG A 93 -11.92 -24.33 -25.48
C ARG A 93 -12.73 -23.63 -26.55
#